data_AF-A0A9D0L3N4-F1
#
_entry.id   AF-A0A9D0L3N4-F1
#
_cell.length_a   1.000
_cell.length_b   1.000
_cell.length_c   1.000
_cell.angle_alpha   90.00
_cell.angle_beta   90.00
_cell.angle_gamma   90.00
#
_symmetry.space_group_name_H-M   'P 1'
#
loop_
_entity.id
_entity.type
_entity.pdbx_description
1 polymer ?
#
loop_
_entity_poly.entity_id
_entity_poly.type
_entity_poly.pdbx_seq_one_letter_code
_entity_poly.pdbx_strand_id
1 'polypeptide(L)'
;QQQILAPIFGIEDPRRDTSISFVGGILGPAELERRVDSGDASIAFYLFPTQMAQVMAVSDAGLSMPPKSTWFEPKLRSGLFVHTF
;
A
#
# COMPACT_ATOMS: atom_id res chain seq x y z
N GLN A 1 4.54 -1.22 -10.12
CA GLN A 1 5.53 -1.84 -9.22
C GLN A 1 6.61 -2.61 -9.99
N GLN A 2 6.27 -3.57 -10.85
CA GLN A 2 7.24 -4.35 -11.65
C GLN A 2 8.14 -3.52 -12.59
N GLN A 3 7.71 -2.33 -12.98
CA GLN A 3 8.45 -1.44 -13.88
C GLN A 3 9.52 -0.60 -13.17
N ILE A 4 9.40 -0.40 -11.85
CA ILE A 4 10.26 0.51 -11.07
C ILE A 4 10.97 -0.24 -9.96
N LEU A 5 10.24 -0.98 -9.11
CA LEU A 5 10.81 -1.61 -7.92
C LEU A 5 11.88 -2.64 -8.25
N ALA A 6 11.59 -3.60 -9.15
CA ALA A 6 12.59 -4.59 -9.55
C ALA A 6 13.69 -4.00 -10.45
N PRO A 7 13.40 -3.24 -11.53
CA PRO A 7 14.43 -2.81 -12.47
C PRO A 7 15.36 -1.72 -11.93
N ILE A 8 14.86 -0.85 -11.04
CA ILE A 8 15.63 0.30 -10.54
C ILE A 8 16.17 0.03 -9.13
N PHE A 9 15.38 -0.60 -8.27
CA PHE A 9 15.71 -0.78 -6.85
C PHE A 9 16.04 -2.23 -6.47
N GLY A 10 15.95 -3.18 -7.42
CA GLY A 10 16.22 -4.60 -7.14
C GLY A 10 15.18 -5.29 -6.25
N ILE A 11 14.04 -4.65 -5.99
CA ILE A 11 12.97 -5.19 -5.13
C ILE A 11 12.04 -6.06 -5.98
N GLU A 12 12.27 -7.38 -5.98
CA GLU A 12 11.51 -8.34 -6.78
C GLU A 12 10.11 -8.63 -6.22
N ASP A 13 10.01 -8.92 -4.92
CA ASP A 13 8.73 -9.13 -4.22
C ASP A 13 8.57 -8.14 -3.06
N PRO A 14 7.80 -7.05 -3.25
CA PRO A 14 7.59 -6.04 -2.21
C PRO A 14 6.80 -6.55 -0.99
N ARG A 15 6.31 -7.80 -1.01
CA ARG A 15 5.68 -8.43 0.16
C ARG A 15 6.69 -9.03 1.13
N ARG A 16 7.92 -9.32 0.68
CA ARG A 16 8.93 -10.07 1.44
C ARG A 16 10.24 -9.31 1.59
N ASP A 17 10.52 -8.38 0.68
CA ASP A 17 11.74 -7.58 0.72
C ASP A 17 11.74 -6.64 1.93
N THR A 18 12.82 -6.66 2.71
CA THR A 18 12.99 -5.83 3.90
C THR A 18 13.46 -4.41 3.58
N SER A 19 13.89 -4.16 2.35
CA SER A 19 14.37 -2.86 1.86
C SER A 19 13.24 -1.89 1.53
N ILE A 20 11.99 -2.35 1.57
CA ILE A 20 10.79 -1.53 1.40
C ILE A 20 9.93 -1.57 2.65
N SER A 21 9.44 -0.40 3.07
CA SER A 21 8.51 -0.28 4.18
C SER A 21 7.31 0.58 3.79
N PHE A 22 6.21 0.45 4.53
CA PHE A 22 4.95 1.13 4.24
C PHE A 22 4.52 1.97 5.45
N VAL A 23 4.18 3.22 5.19
CA VAL A 23 3.57 4.12 6.18
C VAL A 23 2.05 3.99 6.08
N GLY A 24 1.39 3.81 7.22
CA GLY A 24 -0.07 3.73 7.27
C GLY A 24 -0.73 5.07 6.95
N GLY A 25 -1.89 5.03 6.29
CA GLY A 25 -2.60 6.24 5.83
C GLY A 25 -2.84 7.28 6.94
N ILE A 26 -3.05 6.83 8.18
CA ILE A 26 -3.26 7.69 9.35
C ILE A 26 -2.09 8.65 9.67
N LEU A 27 -0.86 8.28 9.33
CA LEU A 27 0.32 9.11 9.59
C LEU A 27 0.53 10.17 8.49
N GLY A 28 -0.07 9.97 7.32
CA GLY A 28 -0.04 10.92 6.22
C GLY A 28 1.35 11.14 5.59
N PRO A 29 1.49 12.14 4.73
CA PRO A 29 2.75 12.44 4.02
C PRO A 29 3.86 12.95 4.95
N ALA A 30 3.52 13.59 6.08
CA ALA A 30 4.52 14.12 7.02
C ALA A 30 5.45 13.04 7.58
N GLU A 31 4.94 11.82 7.81
CA GLU A 31 5.80 10.71 8.26
C GLU A 31 6.71 10.18 7.14
N LEU A 32 6.29 10.27 5.88
CA LEU A 32 7.15 9.93 4.74
C LEU A 32 8.31 10.93 4.64
N GLU A 33 8.02 12.22 4.74
CA GLU A 33 9.03 13.30 4.75
C GLU A 33 10.00 13.10 5.91
N ARG A 34 9.50 12.91 7.13
CA ARG A 34 10.33 12.68 8.32
C ARG A 34 11.32 11.53 8.15
N ARG A 35 10.91 10.41 7.54
CA ARG A 35 11.78 9.24 7.31
C ARG A 35 12.87 9.48 6.28
N VAL A 36 12.57 10.29 5.27
CA VAL A 36 13.59 10.67 4.28
C VAL A 36 14.59 11.64 4.90
N ASP A 37 14.09 12.66 5.62
CA ASP A 37 14.92 13.69 6.25
C ASP A 37 15.80 13.13 7.38
N SER A 38 15.33 12.11 8.12
CA SER A 38 16.13 11.44 9.16
C SER A 38 17.17 10.47 8.62
N GLY A 39 17.10 10.11 7.33
CA GLY A 39 17.92 9.06 6.73
C GLY A 39 17.42 7.63 7.02
N ASP A 40 16.25 7.46 7.64
CA ASP A 40 15.63 6.14 7.85
C ASP A 40 15.23 5.48 6.50
N ALA A 41 14.94 6.28 5.49
CA ALA A 41 14.64 5.85 4.13
C ALA A 41 15.35 6.75 3.10
N SER A 42 15.87 6.16 2.01
CA SER A 42 16.54 6.94 0.96
C SER A 42 15.57 7.68 0.04
N ILE A 43 14.32 7.20 -0.09
CA ILE A 43 13.29 7.76 -0.95
C ILE A 43 11.91 7.35 -0.45
N ALA A 44 10.91 8.20 -0.65
CA ALA A 44 9.52 7.91 -0.39
C ALA A 44 8.65 8.08 -1.65
N PHE A 45 7.63 7.23 -1.79
CA PHE A 45 6.61 7.36 -2.83
C PHE A 45 5.27 7.67 -2.17
N TYR A 46 4.64 8.77 -2.58
CA TYR A 46 3.28 9.10 -2.19
C TYR A 46 2.34 8.85 -3.37
N LEU A 47 1.36 7.98 -3.16
CA LEU A 47 0.43 7.54 -4.21
C LEU A 47 -0.91 8.24 -4.05
N PHE A 48 -1.51 8.60 -5.19
CA PHE A 48 -2.87 9.14 -5.18
C PHE A 48 -3.86 8.08 -4.69
N PRO A 49 -4.81 8.43 -3.80
CA PRO A 49 -5.76 7.47 -3.26
C PRO A 49 -6.62 6.86 -4.37
N THR A 50 -6.77 5.54 -4.34
CA THR A 50 -7.65 4.82 -5.27
C THR A 50 -9.10 5.04 -4.88
N GLN A 51 -9.95 5.38 -5.85
CA GLN A 51 -11.38 5.55 -5.62
C GLN A 51 -12.08 4.19 -5.48
N MET A 52 -13.20 4.16 -4.74
CA MET A 52 -13.98 2.93 -4.56
C MET A 52 -14.40 2.31 -5.91
N ALA A 53 -14.82 3.13 -6.88
CA ALA A 53 -15.19 2.65 -8.21
C ALA A 53 -14.04 1.90 -8.92
N GLN A 54 -12.79 2.33 -8.72
CA GLN A 54 -11.62 1.66 -9.29
C GLN A 54 -11.35 0.33 -8.60
N VAL A 55 -11.53 0.27 -7.27
CA VAL A 55 -11.42 -0.99 -6.50
C VAL A 55 -12.46 -2.00 -6.99
N MET A 56 -13.71 -1.56 -7.17
CA MET A 56 -14.78 -2.43 -7.68
C MET A 56 -14.47 -2.93 -9.09
N ALA A 57 -14.05 -2.04 -10.00
CA ALA A 57 -13.70 -2.42 -11.37
C ALA A 57 -12.57 -3.46 -11.45
N VAL A 58 -11.56 -3.38 -10.57
CA VAL A 58 -10.47 -4.39 -10.49
C VAL A 58 -11.02 -5.74 -10.03
N SER A 59 -11.93 -5.74 -9.05
CA SER A 59 -12.58 -6.96 -8.57
C SER A 59 -13.48 -7.60 -9.64
N ASP A 60 -14.29 -6.79 -10.32
CA ASP A 60 -15.19 -7.25 -11.40
C ASP A 60 -14.41 -7.86 -12.57
N ALA A 61 -13.18 -7.40 -12.80
CA ALA A 61 -12.25 -7.96 -13.77
C ALA A 61 -11.55 -9.26 -13.31
N GLY A 62 -11.82 -9.75 -12.10
CA GLY A 62 -11.15 -10.93 -11.53
C GLY A 62 -9.66 -10.69 -11.22
N LEU A 63 -9.26 -9.43 -11.06
CA LEU A 63 -7.87 -9.04 -10.80
C LEU A 63 -7.68 -8.69 -9.32
N SER A 64 -6.42 -8.44 -8.94
CA SER A 64 -6.05 -8.01 -7.58
C SER A 64 -5.29 -6.70 -7.61
N MET A 65 -5.51 -5.87 -6.59
CA MET A 65 -4.76 -4.63 -6.41
C MET A 65 -3.27 -4.94 -6.15
N PRO A 66 -2.34 -4.13 -6.68
CA PRO A 66 -0.93 -4.25 -6.34
C PRO A 66 -0.73 -4.18 -4.81
N PRO A 67 0.22 -4.95 -4.24
CA PRO A 67 0.51 -4.93 -2.81
C PRO A 67 0.64 -3.52 -2.25
N LYS A 68 -0.13 -3.25 -1.18
CA LYS A 68 -0.06 -2.01 -0.39
C LYS A 68 -0.34 -0.72 -1.19
N SER A 69 -1.05 -0.83 -2.31
CA SER A 69 -1.51 0.32 -3.12
C SER A 69 -2.79 0.96 -2.59
N THR A 70 -3.50 0.31 -1.66
CA THR A 70 -4.75 0.79 -1.06
C THR A 70 -4.72 0.67 0.47
N TRP A 71 -5.27 1.67 1.17
CA TRP A 71 -5.46 1.67 2.62
C TRP A 71 -6.94 1.93 2.94
N PHE A 72 -7.54 1.09 3.78
CA PHE A 72 -8.95 1.21 4.19
C PHE A 72 -9.05 1.59 5.66
N GLU A 73 -9.96 2.54 5.94
CA GLU A 73 -10.33 2.93 7.30
C GLU A 73 -11.85 2.87 7.50
N PRO A 74 -12.31 2.37 8.66
CA PRO A 74 -11.52 1.71 9.70
C PRO A 74 -10.97 0.35 9.20
N LYS A 75 -9.82 -0.08 9.72
CA LYS A 75 -9.39 -1.46 9.51
C LYS A 75 -10.47 -2.37 10.09
N LEU A 76 -10.92 -3.35 9.30
CA LEU A 76 -11.84 -4.37 9.79
C LEU A 76 -11.22 -4.98 11.05
N ARG A 77 -11.90 -4.81 12.18
CA ARG A 77 -11.46 -5.43 13.43
C ARG A 77 -11.55 -6.95 13.22
N SER A 78 -10.50 -7.67 13.62
CA SER A 78 -10.51 -9.13 13.63
C SER A 78 -11.76 -9.61 14.39
N GLY A 79 -12.60 -10.43 13.76
CA GLY A 79 -13.82 -10.97 14.38
C GLY A 79 -15.16 -10.46 13.82
N LEU A 80 -15.20 -9.79 12.66
CA LEU A 80 -16.48 -9.53 11.98
C LEU A 80 -17.09 -10.85 11.47
N PHE A 81 -18.02 -11.40 12.25
CA PHE A 81 -18.87 -12.52 11.86
C PHE A 81 -20.19 -11.97 11.32
N VAL A 82 -20.46 -12.19 10.03
CA VAL A 82 -21.73 -11.83 9.41
C VAL A 82 -22.57 -13.10 9.31
N HIS A 83 -23.55 -13.24 10.20
CA HIS A 83 -24.57 -14.28 10.14
C HIS A 83 -25.81 -13.69 9.48
N THR A 84 -26.09 -14.11 8.26
CA THR A 84 -27.18 -13.52 7.46
C THR A 84 -28.54 -14.21 7.66
N PHE A 85 -28.66 -15.15 8.62
CA PHE A 85 -29.88 -15.91 8.89
C PHE A 85 -29.87 -16.45 10.31
#